data_AF-A0A6M0KXX5-F1
#
_entry.id   AF-A0A6M0KXX5-F1
#
_cell.length_a   1.000
_cell.length_b   1.000
_cell.length_c   1.000
_cell.angle_alpha   90.00
_cell.angle_beta   90.00
_cell.angle_gamma   90.00
#
_symmetry.space_group_name_H-M   'P 1'
#
loop_
_entity.id
_entity.type
_entity.pdbx_description
1 polymer ?
#
loop_
_entity_poly.entity_id
_entity_poly.type
_entity_poly.pdbx_seq_one_letter_code
_entity_poly.pdbx_strand_id
1 'polypeptide(L)' 'MLNTVEIIQNELPKYQGLTKSEKSYGLSHLDDWIPENGGLEVLIEKFAEKSLNIKPFLEQVDLLESK' A
#
# COMPACT_ATOMS: atom_id res chain seq x y z
N MET A 1 -10.48 7.33 -13.89
CA MET A 1 -9.80 6.10 -13.42
C MET A 1 -9.31 6.42 -12.04
N LEU A 2 -9.67 5.64 -11.02
CA LEU A 2 -9.17 5.85 -9.66
C LEU A 2 -7.66 5.65 -9.69
N ASN A 3 -6.92 6.65 -9.21
CA ASN A 3 -5.47 6.55 -9.15
C ASN A 3 -5.12 5.55 -8.03
N THR A 4 -4.14 4.66 -8.24
CA THR A 4 -3.74 3.64 -7.25
C THR A 4 -3.47 4.26 -5.87
N VAL A 5 -2.85 5.45 -5.87
CA VAL A 5 -2.61 6.25 -4.66
C VAL A 5 -3.91 6.58 -3.91
N GLU A 6 -4.96 7.00 -4.61
CA GLU A 6 -6.26 7.36 -3.98
C GLU A 6 -6.92 6.14 -3.32
N ILE A 7 -6.83 4.96 -3.95
CA ILE A 7 -7.37 3.72 -3.37
C ILE A 7 -6.64 3.42 -2.05
N ILE A 8 -5.31 3.49 -2.06
CA ILE A 8 -4.51 3.19 -0.86
C ILE A 8 -4.74 4.22 0.24
N GLN A 9 -4.82 5.51 -0.10
CA GLN A 9 -5.11 6.57 0.87
C GLN A 9 -6.47 6.37 1.56
N ASN A 10 -7.49 5.89 0.83
CA ASN A 10 -8.83 5.68 1.37
C ASN A 10 -8.98 4.36 2.15
N GLU A 11 -8.31 3.29 1.71
CA GLU A 11 -8.52 1.94 2.26
C GLU A 11 -7.48 1.53 3.32
N LEU A 12 -6.23 1.99 3.22
CA LEU A 12 -5.17 1.65 4.19
C LEU A 12 -5.51 2.05 5.64
N PRO A 13 -6.17 3.21 5.90
CA PRO A 13 -6.63 3.55 7.25
C PRO A 13 -7.60 2.51 7.86
N LYS A 14 -8.43 1.89 7.03
CA LYS A 14 -9.47 0.91 7.41
C LYS A 14 -8.89 -0.50 7.62
N TYR A 15 -7.76 -0.81 7.00
CA TYR A 15 -7.13 -2.13 7.08
C TYR A 15 -6.70 -2.49 8.50
N GLN A 16 -7.06 -3.67 9.01
CA GLN A 16 -6.77 -4.05 10.40
C GLN A 16 -5.42 -4.75 10.59
N GLY A 17 -4.78 -5.21 9.51
CA GLY A 17 -3.52 -5.95 9.57
C GLY A 17 -2.26 -5.11 9.79
N LEU A 18 -2.40 -3.79 10.01
CA LEU A 18 -1.31 -2.87 10.31
C LEU A 18 -1.66 -1.94 11.47
N THR A 19 -0.66 -1.57 12.25
CA THR A 19 -0.76 -0.57 13.30
C THR A 19 -0.89 0.84 12.71
N LYS A 20 -1.31 1.80 13.55
CA LYS A 20 -1.42 3.21 13.14
C LYS A 20 -0.09 3.76 12.61
N SER A 21 1.02 3.43 13.27
CA SER A 21 2.36 3.90 12.88
C SER A 21 2.81 3.33 11.54
N GLU A 22 2.51 2.06 11.27
CA GLU A 22 2.84 1.38 10.01
C GLU A 22 2.02 1.95 8.84
N LYS A 23 0.73 2.21 9.07
CA LYS A 23 -0.13 2.89 8.10
C LYS A 23 0.41 4.28 7.78
N SER A 24 0.70 5.09 8.81
CA SER A 24 1.25 6.43 8.61
C SER A 24 2.58 6.40 7.86
N TYR A 25 3.44 5.40 8.11
CA TYR A 25 4.69 5.24 7.39
C TYR A 25 4.47 5.07 5.87
N GLY A 26 3.53 4.21 5.48
CA GLY A 26 3.18 4.03 4.06
C GLY A 26 2.52 5.26 3.45
N LEU A 27 1.51 5.82 4.13
CA LEU A 27 0.73 6.97 3.64
C LEU A 27 1.61 8.19 3.36
N SER A 28 2.65 8.42 4.16
CA SER A 28 3.54 9.58 4.00
C SER A 28 4.48 9.51 2.79
N HIS A 29 4.59 8.37 2.11
CA HIS A 29 5.52 8.17 0.99
C HIS A 29 4.85 7.61 -0.27
N LEU A 30 3.51 7.60 -0.33
CA LEU A 30 2.79 7.00 -1.47
C LEU A 30 3.14 7.67 -2.79
N ASP A 31 3.22 9.01 -2.82
CA ASP A 31 3.53 9.76 -4.03
C ASP A 31 4.97 9.48 -4.54
N ASP A 32 5.89 9.12 -3.64
CA ASP A 32 7.28 8.77 -3.99
C ASP A 32 7.44 7.31 -4.42
N TRP A 33 6.63 6.41 -3.83
CA TRP A 33 6.79 4.96 -4.03
C TRP A 33 5.88 4.38 -5.10
N ILE A 34 4.79 5.08 -5.43
CA ILE A 34 3.82 4.63 -6.43
C ILE A 34 3.91 5.58 -7.62
N PRO A 35 4.66 5.23 -8.67
CA PRO A 35 4.69 6.04 -9.88
C PRO A 35 3.30 6.13 -10.53
N GLU A 36 3.06 7.15 -11.35
CA GLU A 36 1.75 7.42 -12.00
C GLU A 36 1.19 6.24 -12.81
N ASN A 37 2.04 5.27 -13.19
CA ASN A 37 1.66 4.03 -13.85
C ASN A 37 1.19 2.90 -12.90
N GLY A 38 1.13 3.14 -11.58
CA GLY A 38 0.52 2.23 -10.61
C GLY A 38 1.43 1.08 -10.14
N GLY A 39 2.76 1.20 -10.26
CA GLY A 39 3.69 0.18 -9.76
C GLY A 39 3.67 0.07 -8.23
N LEU A 40 3.39 -1.14 -7.69
CA LEU A 40 3.29 -1.40 -6.25
C LEU A 40 4.52 -2.11 -5.67
N GLU A 41 5.47 -2.51 -6.51
CA GLU A 41 6.66 -3.27 -6.11
C GLU A 41 7.50 -2.52 -5.09
N VAL A 42 7.70 -1.22 -5.30
CA VAL A 42 8.45 -0.34 -4.38
C VAL A 42 7.73 -0.21 -3.04
N LEU A 43 6.40 -0.07 -3.05
CA LEU A 43 5.59 -0.07 -1.82
C LEU A 43 5.79 -1.38 -1.04
N ILE A 44 5.72 -2.53 -1.72
CA ILE A 44 5.91 -3.85 -1.10
C ILE A 44 7.32 -3.97 -0.51
N GLU A 45 8.35 -3.55 -1.24
CA GLU A 45 9.74 -3.57 -0.79
C GLU A 45 9.95 -2.70 0.45
N LYS A 46 9.42 -1.46 0.46
CA LYS A 46 9.55 -0.53 1.59
C LYS A 46 8.87 -1.02 2.86
N PHE A 47 7.74 -1.70 2.73
CA PHE A 47 7.11 -2.39 3.87
C PHE A 47 7.94 -3.60 4.32
N ALA A 48 8.50 -4.38 3.39
CA ALA A 48 9.35 -5.52 3.71
C ALA A 48 10.66 -5.12 4.43
N GLU A 49 11.26 -3.98 4.09
CA GLU A 49 12.40 -3.39 4.81
C GLU A 49 12.11 -3.17 6.31
N LYS A 50 10.84 -2.94 6.66
CA LYS A 50 10.35 -2.79 8.04
C LYS A 50 9.87 -4.11 8.67
N SER A 51 10.10 -5.24 8.00
CA SER A 51 9.53 -6.55 8.37
C SER A 51 8.01 -6.57 8.37
N LEU A 52 7.36 -5.76 7.52
CA LEU A 52 5.91 -5.68 7.37
C LEU A 52 5.48 -6.32 6.05
N ASN A 53 4.30 -6.94 6.05
CA ASN A 53 3.71 -7.50 4.85
C ASN A 53 2.45 -6.72 4.43
N ILE A 54 2.59 -5.87 3.41
CA ILE A 54 1.49 -5.07 2.84
C ILE A 54 0.67 -5.85 1.80
N LYS A 55 1.14 -7.01 1.31
CA LYS A 55 0.47 -7.77 0.25
C LYS A 55 -0.99 -8.14 0.57
N PRO A 56 -1.34 -8.63 1.78
CA PRO A 56 -2.72 -8.97 2.08
C PRO A 56 -3.66 -7.76 2.04
N PHE A 57 -3.14 -6.56 2.32
CA PHE A 57 -3.90 -5.33 2.10
C PHE A 57 -4.15 -5.07 0.62
N LEU A 58 -3.10 -5.18 -0.21
CA LEU A 58 -3.20 -4.95 -1.66
C LEU A 58 -4.14 -5.96 -2.34
N GLU A 59 -4.13 -7.21 -1.90
CA GLU A 59 -5.08 -8.25 -2.32
C GLU A 59 -6.52 -7.89 -1.91
N GLN A 60 -6.72 -7.38 -0.69
CA GLN A 60 -8.05 -7.00 -0.18
C GLN A 60 -8.69 -5.84 -0.99
N VAL A 61 -7.88 -4.96 -1.57
CA VAL A 61 -8.36 -3.80 -2.35
C VAL A 61 -8.24 -4.02 -3.85
N ASP A 62 -8.08 -5.27 -4.30
CA ASP A 62 -7.95 -5.68 -5.71
C ASP A 62 -6.81 -4.95 -6.46
N LEU A 63 -5.76 -4.54 -5.75
CA LEU A 63 -4.56 -3.90 -6.31
C LEU A 63 -3.44 -4.90 -6.62
N LEU A 64 -3.51 -6.10 -6.07
CA LEU A 64 -2.59 -7.19 -6.35
C LEU A 64 -3.40 -8.44 -6.68
N GLU A 65 -3.23 -8.98 -7.90
CA GLU A 65 -3.88 -10.24 -8.27
C GLU A 65 -3.24 -11.38 -7.45
N SER A 66 -4.05 -12.03 -6.61
CA SER A 66 -3.71 -13.34 -6.05
C SER A 66 -3.78 -14.37 -7.18
N LYS A 67 -2.63 -14.71 -7.76
CA LYS A 67 -2.50 -15.88 -8.65
C LYS A 67 -2.51 -17.18 -7.88
#